data_AF-A0A3M1BQ84-F1
#
_entry.id   AF-A0A3M1BQ84-F1
#
_cell.length_a   1.000
_cell.length_b   1.000
_cell.length_c   1.000
_cell.angle_alpha   90.00
_cell.angle_beta   90.00
_cell.angle_gamma   90.00
#
_symmetry.space_group_name_H-M   'P 1'
#
loop_
_entity.id
_entity.type
_entity.pdbx_description
1 polymer ?
#
loop_
_entity_poly.entity_id
_entity_poly.type
_entity_poly.pdbx_seq_one_letter_code
_entity_poly.pdbx_strand_id
1 'polypeptide(L)'
;MLRLSLGLAILFTYIVMIWGGAVRSTDSGLACPDWPLCYGNFQPPKDTAAKLEMGHRTVSGLAGIFVFTTFFLLWFRHRTAPRSAKIVSLVALIFTLSAALTGMKMIRSEAPNLKYVSHMLLESFHIYES
;
A
#
# COMPACT_ATOMS: atom_id res chain seq x y z
N MET A 1 14.04 20.79 -2.21
CA MET A 1 12.69 20.22 -1.97
C MET A 1 12.44 18.95 -2.78
N LEU A 2 12.52 18.97 -4.13
CA LEU A 2 12.28 17.77 -4.95
C LEU A 2 13.17 16.56 -4.58
N ARG A 3 14.49 16.76 -4.45
CA ARG A 3 15.43 15.67 -4.10
C ARG A 3 15.13 15.03 -2.75
N LEU A 4 14.73 15.84 -1.75
CA LEU A 4 14.34 15.35 -0.43
C LEU A 4 13.05 14.54 -0.51
N SER A 5 12.03 15.06 -1.21
CA SER A 5 10.75 14.37 -1.43
C SER A 5 10.95 13.02 -2.13
N LEU A 6 11.82 12.97 -3.15
CA LEU A 6 12.18 11.73 -3.84
C LEU A 6 12.88 10.73 -2.90
N GLY A 7 13.87 11.18 -2.13
CA GLY A 7 14.56 10.33 -1.16
C GLY A 7 13.62 9.75 -0.11
N LEU A 8 12.71 10.56 0.42
CA LEU A 8 11.69 10.11 1.38
C LEU A 8 10.68 9.16 0.73
N ALA A 9 10.20 9.44 -0.49
CA ALA A 9 9.30 8.54 -1.20
C ALA A 9 9.92 7.15 -1.39
N ILE A 10 11.19 7.07 -1.80
CA ILE A 10 11.91 5.80 -1.97
C ILE A 10 12.06 5.08 -0.62
N LEU A 11 12.53 5.78 0.41
CA LEU A 11 12.75 5.21 1.74
C LEU A 11 11.46 4.62 2.31
N PHE A 12 10.37 5.40 2.33
CA PHE A 12 9.10 4.95 2.87
C PHE A 12 8.50 3.82 2.03
N THR A 13 8.60 3.88 0.71
CA THR A 13 8.12 2.80 -0.17
C THR A 13 8.86 1.50 0.11
N TYR A 14 10.17 1.55 0.32
CA TYR A 14 10.97 0.37 0.67
C TYR A 14 10.58 -0.23 2.02
N ILE A 15 10.38 0.63 3.04
CA ILE A 15 9.88 0.20 4.36
C ILE A 15 8.51 -0.48 4.23
N VAL A 16 7.61 0.11 3.44
CA VAL A 16 6.27 -0.44 3.19
C VAL A 16 6.35 -1.81 2.52
N MET A 17 7.24 -2.02 1.56
CA MET A 17 7.41 -3.31 0.90
C MET A 17 7.84 -4.42 1.88
N ILE A 18 8.84 -4.14 2.73
CA ILE A 18 9.32 -5.11 3.72
C ILE A 18 8.24 -5.38 4.77
N TRP A 19 7.64 -4.33 5.31
CA TRP A 19 6.60 -4.46 6.33
C TRP A 19 5.35 -5.16 5.78
N GLY A 20 4.98 -4.91 4.52
CA GLY A 20 3.89 -5.63 3.85
C GLY A 20 4.14 -7.15 3.82
N GLY A 21 5.39 -7.56 3.56
CA GLY A 21 5.80 -8.96 3.68
C GLY A 21 5.64 -9.52 5.09
N ALA A 22 5.98 -8.74 6.11
CA ALA A 22 5.79 -9.13 7.51
C ALA A 22 4.31 -9.26 7.89
N VAL A 23 3.46 -8.31 7.50
CA VAL A 23 2.00 -8.37 7.75
C VAL A 23 1.39 -9.61 7.09
N ARG A 24 1.89 -9.97 5.89
CA ARG A 24 1.45 -11.17 5.19
C ARG A 24 1.92 -12.45 5.88
N SER A 25 3.17 -12.51 6.34
CA SER A 25 3.73 -13.72 6.98
C SER A 25 3.20 -13.96 8.39
N THR A 26 2.74 -12.92 9.09
CA THR A 26 2.09 -13.04 10.41
C THR A 26 0.57 -13.15 10.33
N ASP A 27 0.01 -13.40 9.13
CA ASP A 27 -1.44 -13.47 8.85
C ASP A 27 -2.23 -12.29 9.44
N SER A 28 -1.60 -11.13 9.55
CA SER A 28 -2.17 -9.94 10.19
C SER A 28 -2.87 -9.01 9.20
N GLY A 29 -2.99 -9.40 7.92
CA GLY A 29 -3.53 -8.55 6.85
C GLY A 29 -5.03 -8.29 6.90
N LEU A 30 -5.75 -8.91 7.85
CA LEU A 30 -7.19 -8.81 8.06
C LEU A 30 -7.53 -8.51 9.53
N ALA A 31 -6.53 -8.13 10.33
CA ALA A 31 -6.72 -7.85 11.75
C ALA A 31 -7.56 -6.58 11.98
N CYS A 32 -7.59 -5.67 11.02
CA CYS A 32 -8.37 -4.44 11.01
C CYS A 32 -9.58 -4.53 10.06
N PRO A 33 -10.81 -4.77 10.58
CA PRO A 33 -12.01 -4.98 9.77
C PRO A 33 -12.55 -3.69 9.12
N ASP A 34 -12.07 -2.52 9.56
CA ASP A 34 -12.49 -1.22 9.06
C ASP A 34 -11.40 -0.58 8.20
N TRP A 35 -11.79 0.33 7.32
CA TRP A 35 -10.89 1.19 6.56
C TRP A 35 -11.46 2.62 6.50
N PRO A 36 -10.67 3.69 6.67
CA PRO A 36 -9.20 3.73 6.78
C PRO A 36 -8.65 3.50 8.19
N LEU A 37 -9.49 3.68 9.21
CA LEU A 37 -9.15 3.45 10.61
C LEU A 37 -9.44 2.00 11.01
N CYS A 38 -8.87 1.54 12.12
CA CYS A 38 -9.10 0.22 12.69
C CYS A 38 -10.07 0.38 13.87
N TYR A 39 -11.17 -0.37 13.90
CA TYR A 39 -12.20 -0.27 14.93
C TYR A 39 -12.76 1.15 15.10
N GLY A 40 -12.86 1.92 14.01
CA GLY A 40 -13.37 3.29 13.99
C GLY A 40 -12.57 4.34 14.76
N ASN A 41 -11.38 4.02 15.29
CA ASN A 41 -10.60 4.92 16.14
C ASN A 41 -9.16 5.11 15.64
N PHE A 42 -8.54 6.25 15.99
CA PHE A 42 -7.11 6.50 15.74
C PHE A 42 -6.21 5.95 16.86
N GLN A 43 -6.80 5.49 17.96
CA GLN A 43 -6.04 4.87 19.05
C GLN A 43 -5.30 3.63 18.54
N PRO A 44 -4.07 3.39 19.02
CA PRO A 44 -3.37 2.13 18.76
C PRO A 44 -4.27 0.96 19.21
N PRO A 45 -4.54 -0.02 18.33
CA PRO A 45 -5.26 -1.23 18.70
C PRO A 45 -4.57 -1.91 19.89
N LYS A 46 -5.30 -2.65 20.73
CA LYS A 46 -4.66 -3.42 21.81
C LYS A 46 -3.96 -4.66 21.29
N ASP A 47 -4.58 -5.29 20.30
CA ASP A 47 -4.09 -6.49 19.63
C ASP A 47 -2.81 -6.23 18.81
N THR A 48 -1.87 -7.17 18.87
CA THR A 48 -0.56 -7.03 18.22
C THR A 48 -0.65 -7.13 16.70
N ALA A 49 -1.51 -8.01 16.16
CA ALA A 49 -1.70 -8.12 14.72
C ALA A 49 -2.36 -6.85 14.15
N ALA A 50 -3.38 -6.32 14.84
CA ALA A 50 -4.02 -5.07 14.45
C ALA A 50 -3.06 -3.86 14.53
N LYS A 51 -2.15 -3.82 15.52
CA LYS A 51 -1.09 -2.80 15.59
C LYS A 51 -0.15 -2.87 14.39
N LEU A 52 0.29 -4.08 14.01
CA LEU A 52 1.17 -4.29 12.87
C LEU A 52 0.52 -3.83 11.58
N GLU A 53 -0.74 -4.20 11.37
CA GLU A 53 -1.50 -3.82 10.18
C GLU A 53 -1.75 -2.30 10.13
N MET A 54 -2.22 -1.70 11.24
CA MET A 54 -2.43 -0.26 11.34
C MET A 54 -1.13 0.54 11.11
N GLY A 55 0.00 0.06 11.65
CA GLY A 55 1.31 0.64 11.41
C GLY A 55 1.68 0.63 9.93
N HIS A 56 1.54 -0.52 9.27
CA HIS A 56 1.77 -0.65 7.84
C HIS A 56 0.88 0.29 7.01
N ARG A 57 -0.41 0.41 7.34
CA ARG A 57 -1.36 1.33 6.68
C ARG A 57 -0.93 2.80 6.83
N THR A 58 -0.49 3.17 8.03
CA THR A 58 -0.04 4.54 8.34
C THR A 58 1.21 4.92 7.54
N VAL A 59 2.22 4.04 7.53
CA VAL A 59 3.46 4.27 6.76
C VAL A 59 3.18 4.28 5.25
N SER A 60 2.26 3.44 4.77
CA SER A 60 1.81 3.43 3.37
C SER A 60 1.14 4.75 2.96
N GLY A 61 0.31 5.31 3.84
CA GLY A 61 -0.28 6.64 3.63
C GLY A 61 0.78 7.73 3.51
N LEU A 62 1.80 7.72 4.39
CA LEU A 62 2.92 8.66 4.32
C LEU A 62 3.73 8.50 3.03
N ALA A 63 4.01 7.27 2.61
CA ALA A 63 4.66 6.99 1.33
C ALA A 63 3.86 7.60 0.16
N GLY A 64 2.53 7.41 0.15
CA GLY A 64 1.64 7.99 -0.85
C GLY A 64 1.67 9.52 -0.89
N ILE A 65 1.75 10.20 0.26
CA ILE A 65 1.90 11.67 0.32
C ILE A 65 3.21 12.11 -0.33
N PHE A 66 4.33 11.43 -0.07
CA PHE A 66 5.61 11.76 -0.70
C PHE A 66 5.62 11.48 -2.21
N VAL A 67 4.98 10.40 -2.65
CA VAL A 67 4.80 10.10 -4.09
C VAL A 67 3.95 11.18 -4.76
N PHE A 68 2.82 11.56 -4.16
CA PHE A 68 1.95 12.62 -4.69
C PHE A 68 2.66 13.98 -4.75
N THR A 69 3.39 14.34 -3.69
CA THR A 69 4.18 15.58 -3.65
C THR A 69 5.25 15.58 -4.73
N THR A 70 5.92 14.44 -4.94
CA THR A 70 6.93 14.28 -5.99
C THR A 70 6.32 14.44 -7.39
N PHE A 71 5.19 13.79 -7.64
CA PHE A 71 4.41 13.95 -8.88
C PHE A 71 4.05 15.42 -9.11
N PHE A 72 3.47 16.08 -8.10
CA PHE A 72 3.06 17.47 -8.17
C PHE A 72 4.23 18.42 -8.47
N LEU A 73 5.36 18.26 -7.77
CA LEU A 73 6.55 19.08 -8.00
C LEU A 73 7.14 18.86 -9.41
N LEU A 74 7.20 17.62 -9.90
CA LEU A 74 7.71 17.31 -11.25
C LEU A 74 6.81 17.83 -12.37
N TRP A 75 5.50 17.72 -12.21
CA TRP A 75 4.54 18.12 -13.24
C TRP A 75 4.29 19.62 -13.29
N PHE A 76 4.12 20.25 -12.12
CA PHE A 76 3.70 21.65 -12.07
C PHE A 76 4.86 22.62 -11.91
N ARG A 77 5.85 22.31 -11.05
CA ARG A 77 6.96 23.23 -10.75
C ARG A 77 8.13 23.05 -11.72
N HIS A 78 8.51 21.81 -12.01
CA HIS A 78 9.68 21.51 -12.84
C HIS A 78 9.30 21.15 -14.28
N ARG A 79 8.76 22.14 -15.02
CA ARG A 79 8.32 21.96 -16.42
C ARG A 79 9.42 21.43 -17.34
N THR A 80 10.68 21.78 -17.08
CA THR A 80 11.87 21.34 -17.84
C THR A 80 12.43 19.98 -17.41
N ALA A 81 11.84 19.30 -16.43
CA ALA A 81 12.27 17.97 -16.01
C ALA A 81 12.19 16.96 -17.18
N PRO A 82 13.12 15.98 -17.24
CA PRO A 82 13.16 14.99 -18.31
C PRO A 82 11.85 14.19 -18.37
N ARG A 83 11.43 13.82 -19.60
CA ARG A 83 10.17 13.08 -19.83
C ARG A 83 10.12 11.77 -19.06
N SER A 84 11.26 11.07 -18.96
CA SER A 84 11.40 9.83 -18.18
C SER A 84 10.99 10.01 -16.71
N ALA A 85 11.48 11.07 -16.05
CA ALA A 85 11.13 11.34 -14.65
C ALA A 85 9.62 11.61 -14.47
N LYS A 86 8.99 12.32 -15.40
CA LYS A 86 7.54 12.56 -15.35
C LYS A 86 6.73 11.28 -15.55
N ILE A 87 7.12 10.43 -16.49
CA ILE A 87 6.48 9.13 -16.73
C ILE A 87 6.62 8.24 -15.50
N VAL A 88 7.83 8.10 -14.93
CA VAL A 88 8.06 7.30 -13.71
C VAL A 88 7.22 7.81 -12.55
N SER A 89 7.12 9.13 -12.36
CA SER A 89 6.28 9.70 -11.29
C SER A 89 4.78 9.42 -11.48
N LEU A 90 4.31 9.41 -12.72
CA LEU A 90 2.91 9.09 -13.05
C LEU A 90 2.63 7.61 -12.82
N VAL A 91 3.52 6.72 -13.28
CA VAL A 91 3.41 5.27 -13.07
C VAL A 91 3.42 4.95 -11.57
N ALA A 92 4.34 5.55 -10.80
CA ALA A 92 4.40 5.36 -9.35
C ALA A 92 3.12 5.81 -8.63
N LEU A 93 2.51 6.92 -9.05
CA LEU A 93 1.25 7.39 -8.50
C LEU A 93 0.11 6.41 -8.81
N ILE A 94 -0.03 5.98 -10.07
CA ILE A 94 -1.04 5.00 -10.48
C ILE A 94 -0.89 3.70 -9.70
N PHE A 95 0.34 3.20 -9.56
CA PHE A 95 0.64 1.99 -8.81
C PHE A 95 0.23 2.14 -7.34
N THR A 96 0.61 3.23 -6.68
CA THR A 96 0.26 3.49 -5.28
C THR A 96 -1.26 3.57 -5.07
N LEU A 97 -1.99 4.21 -5.98
CA LEU A 97 -3.46 4.26 -5.94
C LEU A 97 -4.08 2.87 -6.13
N SER A 98 -3.56 2.08 -7.06
CA SER A 98 -4.02 0.70 -7.27
C SER A 98 -3.80 -0.17 -6.03
N ALA A 99 -2.64 -0.05 -5.36
CA ALA A 99 -2.34 -0.77 -4.12
C ALA A 99 -3.30 -0.40 -2.99
N ALA A 100 -3.58 0.90 -2.81
CA ALA A 100 -4.55 1.36 -1.81
C ALA A 100 -5.98 0.84 -2.09
N LEU A 101 -6.40 0.81 -3.35
CA LEU A 101 -7.69 0.27 -3.75
C LEU A 101 -7.78 -1.24 -3.54
N THR A 102 -6.72 -1.98 -3.84
CA THR A 102 -6.67 -3.44 -3.60
C THR A 102 -6.76 -3.74 -2.10
N GLY A 103 -6.01 -3.01 -1.26
CA GLY A 103 -6.10 -3.16 0.20
C GLY A 103 -7.49 -2.85 0.74
N MET A 104 -8.12 -1.76 0.30
CA MET A 104 -9.49 -1.41 0.68
C MET A 104 -10.50 -2.48 0.24
N LYS A 105 -10.35 -3.00 -0.99
CA LYS A 105 -11.21 -4.07 -1.50
C LYS A 105 -11.06 -5.32 -0.66
N MET A 106 -9.84 -5.70 -0.32
CA MET A 106 -9.55 -6.91 0.46
C MET A 106 -10.39 -6.97 1.74
N ILE A 107 -10.46 -5.87 2.49
CA ILE A 107 -11.22 -5.77 3.74
C ILE A 107 -12.73 -5.79 3.48
N ARG A 108 -13.22 -5.10 2.43
CA ARG A 108 -14.65 -5.02 2.11
C ARG A 108 -15.21 -6.29 1.45
N SER A 109 -14.38 -7.07 0.77
CA SER A 109 -14.80 -8.33 0.16
C SER A 109 -14.81 -9.50 1.14
N GLU A 110 -14.45 -9.29 2.41
CA GLU A 110 -14.76 -10.21 3.52
C GLU A 110 -16.25 -10.22 3.90
N ALA A 111 -17.13 -10.17 2.89
CA ALA A 111 -18.50 -10.65 3.02
C ALA A 111 -18.47 -12.19 2.88
N PRO A 112 -19.21 -12.93 3.71
CA PRO A 112 -18.63 -14.02 4.52
C PRO A 112 -18.36 -15.35 3.82
N ASN A 113 -18.70 -15.60 2.54
CA ASN A 113 -18.51 -16.93 1.95
C ASN A 113 -18.26 -16.87 0.43
N LEU A 114 -17.32 -17.70 -0.03
CA LEU A 114 -17.20 -18.26 -1.39
C LEU A 114 -16.26 -17.63 -2.46
N LYS A 115 -15.65 -16.44 -2.28
CA LYS A 115 -14.72 -15.88 -3.31
C LYS A 115 -13.22 -15.95 -2.99
N TYR A 116 -12.84 -16.11 -1.72
CA TYR A 116 -11.43 -16.16 -1.33
C TYR A 116 -10.81 -17.56 -1.45
N VAL A 117 -11.60 -18.61 -1.20
CA VAL A 117 -11.16 -20.00 -1.39
C VAL A 117 -10.92 -20.30 -2.88
N SER A 118 -11.74 -19.77 -3.78
CA SER A 118 -11.57 -20.01 -5.22
C SER A 118 -10.35 -19.30 -5.81
N HIS A 119 -10.08 -18.04 -5.45
CA HIS A 119 -8.90 -17.33 -5.94
C HIS A 119 -7.58 -17.85 -5.35
N MET A 120 -7.57 -18.16 -4.05
CA MET A 120 -6.36 -18.66 -3.40
C MET A 120 -6.04 -20.10 -3.82
N LEU A 121 -7.05 -20.96 -4.05
CA LEU A 121 -6.82 -22.30 -4.60
C LEU A 121 -6.39 -22.26 -6.08
N LEU A 122 -7.00 -21.43 -6.92
CA LEU A 122 -6.64 -21.34 -8.35
C LEU A 122 -5.19 -20.87 -8.57
N GLU A 123 -4.67 -19.95 -7.74
CA GLU A 123 -3.27 -19.53 -7.83
C GLU A 123 -2.30 -20.55 -7.22
N SER A 124 -2.73 -21.32 -6.23
CA SER A 124 -1.91 -22.40 -5.63
C SER A 124 -1.71 -23.58 -6.60
N PHE A 125 -2.73 -23.93 -7.39
CA PHE A 125 -2.65 -25.03 -8.37
C PHE A 125 -1.77 -24.65 -9.58
N HIS A 126 -1.70 -23.38 -9.96
CA HIS A 126 -0.88 -22.96 -11.11
C HIS A 126 0.62 -22.92 -10.81
N ILE A 127 1.03 -22.90 -9.54
CA ILE A 127 2.44 -22.97 -9.13
C ILE A 127 2.91 -24.44 -9.01
N TYR A 128 1.99 -25.41 -8.89
CA TYR A 128 2.35 -26.81 -8.73
C TYR A 128 2.42 -27.60 -10.05
N GLU A 129 2.02 -27.00 -11.18
CA GLU A 129 2.02 -27.63 -12.51
C GLU A 129 3.06 -27.05 -13.48
N SER A 130 4.08 -26.36 -12.98
CA SER A 130 5.26 -25.92 -13.74
C SER A 130 6.56 -26.36 -13.09
#